data_AF-A0A2K9MDR6-F1
#
_entry.id   AF-A0A2K9MDR6-F1
#
_cell.length_a   1.000
_cell.length_b   1.000
_cell.length_c   1.000
_cell.angle_alpha   90.00
_cell.angle_beta   90.00
_cell.angle_gamma   90.00
#
_symmetry.space_group_name_H-M   'P 1'
#
loop_
_entity.id
_entity.type
_entity.pdbx_description
1 polymer ?
#
loop_
_entity_poly.entity_id
_entity_poly.type
_entity_poly.pdbx_seq_one_letter_code
_entity_poly.pdbx_strand_id
1 'polypeptide(L)'
;MTDQNPPDDPAPLVTRDESGFTVDATLIAQGLDLPLHAIARAMSTGAITTRHERGEGEDEGRFRLNFLYRGRTFRLTVDGEGRIISQARFGAAPE
;
A
#
# COMPACT_ATOMS: atom_id res chain seq x y z
N MET A 1 -15.51 -20.32 24.90
CA MET A 1 -16.44 -19.27 24.43
C MET A 1 -15.55 -18.16 23.92
N THR A 2 -15.04 -18.31 22.70
CA THR A 2 -14.10 -17.35 22.13
C THR A 2 -14.89 -16.10 21.80
N ASP A 3 -14.56 -15.01 22.48
CA ASP A 3 -14.95 -13.66 22.14
C ASP A 3 -14.42 -13.38 20.72
N GLN A 4 -15.24 -13.67 19.72
CA GLN A 4 -15.06 -13.21 18.35
C GLN A 4 -16.10 -12.11 18.15
N ASN A 5 -15.98 -11.04 18.94
CA ASN A 5 -16.51 -9.76 18.49
C ASN A 5 -15.64 -9.38 17.28
N PRO A 6 -16.17 -9.33 16.04
CA PRO A 6 -15.41 -8.65 15.00
C PRO A 6 -15.26 -7.20 15.51
N PRO A 7 -14.05 -6.65 15.62
CA PRO A 7 -13.96 -5.23 15.84
C PRO A 7 -14.66 -4.57 14.65
N ASP A 8 -15.70 -3.78 14.92
CA ASP A 8 -16.38 -2.91 13.94
C ASP A 8 -15.44 -1.76 13.50
N ASP A 9 -14.18 -1.78 13.94
CA ASP A 9 -13.11 -0.97 13.41
C ASP A 9 -12.89 -1.32 11.93
N PRO A 10 -12.92 -0.32 11.02
CA PRO A 10 -12.52 -0.56 9.65
C PRO A 10 -11.13 -1.18 9.65
N ALA A 11 -11.00 -2.33 9.00
CA ALA A 11 -9.74 -3.05 8.94
C ALA A 11 -8.61 -2.08 8.57
N PRO A 12 -7.48 -2.10 9.29
CA PRO A 12 -6.38 -1.17 9.04
C PRO A 12 -5.95 -1.25 7.58
N LEU A 13 -5.99 -0.11 6.88
CA LEU A 13 -5.63 0.02 5.46
C LEU A 13 -4.17 -0.38 5.20
N VAL A 14 -3.32 -0.31 6.22
CA VAL A 14 -1.95 -0.81 6.18
C VAL A 14 -1.67 -1.53 7.49
N THR A 15 -1.13 -2.75 7.39
CA THR A 15 -0.68 -3.53 8.54
C THR A 15 0.79 -3.88 8.38
N ARG A 16 1.52 -3.86 9.49
CA ARG A 16 2.89 -4.36 9.54
C ARG A 16 2.87 -5.82 9.99
N ASP A 17 3.58 -6.64 9.24
CA ASP A 17 3.72 -8.09 9.45
C ASP A 17 5.21 -8.47 9.52
N GLU A 18 5.51 -9.73 9.87
CA GLU A 18 6.88 -10.27 9.93
C GLU A 18 7.61 -10.18 8.58
N SER A 19 6.88 -10.27 7.46
CA SER A 19 7.45 -10.16 6.12
C SER A 19 7.63 -8.70 5.63
N GLY A 20 6.94 -7.73 6.24
CA GLY A 20 6.97 -6.33 5.81
C GLY A 20 5.68 -5.57 6.06
N PHE A 21 5.18 -4.86 5.05
CA PHE A 21 3.93 -4.10 5.12
C PHE A 21 2.91 -4.66 4.14
N THR A 22 1.71 -4.92 4.65
CA THR A 22 0.53 -5.28 3.87
C THR A 22 -0.31 -4.04 3.67
N VAL A 23 -0.54 -3.65 2.42
CA VAL A 23 -1.36 -2.49 2.07
C VAL A 23 -2.65 -2.98 1.44
N ASP A 24 -3.77 -2.41 1.88
CA ASP A 24 -5.08 -2.71 1.36
C ASP A 24 -5.17 -2.37 -0.14
N ALA A 25 -5.72 -3.32 -0.91
CA ALA A 25 -5.80 -3.20 -2.35
C ALA A 25 -6.65 -2.01 -2.80
N THR A 26 -7.62 -1.58 -1.98
CA THR A 26 -8.46 -0.40 -2.24
C THR A 26 -7.66 0.89 -2.16
N LEU A 27 -6.67 0.95 -1.26
CA LEU A 27 -5.77 2.11 -1.16
C LEU A 27 -4.86 2.20 -2.40
N ILE A 28 -4.33 1.07 -2.85
CA ILE A 28 -3.52 0.99 -4.09
C ILE A 28 -4.39 1.34 -5.31
N ALA A 29 -5.63 0.85 -5.35
CA ALA A 29 -6.61 1.14 -6.39
C ALA A 29 -6.86 2.65 -6.53
N GLN A 30 -7.15 3.33 -5.41
CA GLN A 30 -7.33 4.78 -5.38
C GLN A 30 -6.04 5.54 -5.73
N GLY A 31 -4.88 5.03 -5.30
CA GLY A 31 -3.57 5.62 -5.58
C GLY A 31 -3.14 5.52 -7.05
N LEU A 32 -3.47 4.42 -7.71
CA LEU A 32 -3.17 4.17 -9.12
C LEU A 32 -4.30 4.58 -10.08
N ASP A 33 -5.43 5.05 -9.53
CA ASP A 33 -6.66 5.32 -10.28
C ASP A 33 -7.11 4.11 -11.11
N LEU A 34 -7.19 2.96 -10.43
CA LEU A 34 -7.56 1.67 -11.01
C LEU A 34 -8.73 1.08 -10.24
N PRO A 35 -9.58 0.28 -10.90
CA PRO A 35 -10.61 -0.47 -10.19
C PRO A 35 -9.99 -1.64 -9.41
N LEU A 36 -10.62 -2.04 -8.29
CA LEU A 36 -10.12 -3.10 -7.41
C LEU A 36 -9.89 -4.44 -8.12
N HIS A 37 -10.76 -4.79 -9.08
CA HIS A 37 -10.59 -6.00 -9.89
C HIS A 37 -9.31 -5.96 -10.75
N ALA A 38 -8.90 -4.77 -11.19
CA ALA A 38 -7.65 -4.61 -11.94
C ALA A 38 -6.44 -4.74 -11.03
N ILE A 39 -6.52 -4.32 -9.75
CA ILE A 39 -5.47 -4.57 -8.76
C ILE A 39 -5.28 -6.08 -8.54
N ALA A 40 -6.36 -6.81 -8.27
CA ALA A 40 -6.30 -8.26 -8.05
C ALA A 40 -5.67 -8.99 -9.25
N ARG A 41 -6.11 -8.63 -10.47
CA ARG A 41 -5.54 -9.16 -11.71
C ARG A 41 -4.06 -8.78 -11.84
N ALA A 42 -3.71 -7.51 -11.63
CA ALA A 42 -2.35 -7.02 -11.82
C ALA A 42 -1.37 -7.57 -10.78
N MET A 43 -1.82 -7.85 -9.55
CA MET A 43 -1.04 -8.58 -8.54
C MET A 43 -0.85 -10.04 -8.98
N SER A 44 -1.93 -10.71 -9.42
CA SER A 44 -1.86 -12.10 -9.88
C SER A 44 -0.97 -12.27 -11.12
N THR A 45 -0.92 -11.28 -12.02
CA THR A 45 -0.06 -11.31 -13.22
C THR A 45 1.31 -10.69 -13.00
N GLY A 46 1.63 -10.17 -11.81
CA GLY A 46 2.89 -9.45 -11.55
C GLY A 46 3.05 -8.14 -12.35
N ALA A 47 1.95 -7.52 -12.79
CA ALA A 47 1.95 -6.29 -13.56
C ALA A 47 2.12 -5.02 -12.69
N ILE A 48 1.81 -5.10 -11.39
CA ILE A 48 2.18 -4.06 -10.42
C ILE A 48 3.59 -4.39 -9.92
N THR A 49 4.53 -3.49 -10.17
CA THR A 49 5.86 -3.59 -9.58
C THR A 49 5.86 -2.85 -8.25
N THR A 50 5.98 -3.60 -7.15
CA THR A 50 6.09 -3.04 -5.81
C THR A 50 7.56 -2.94 -5.41
N ARG A 51 8.01 -1.73 -5.10
CA ARG A 51 9.35 -1.49 -4.55
C ARG A 51 9.20 -1.00 -3.12
N HIS A 52 9.65 -1.85 -2.20
CA HIS A 52 9.76 -1.53 -0.79
C HIS A 52 11.19 -1.10 -0.51
N GLU A 53 11.35 0.12 -0.02
CA GLU A 53 12.60 0.59 0.54
C GLU A 53 12.44 0.61 2.07
N ARG A 54 13.14 -0.31 2.72
CA ARG A 54 13.31 -0.29 4.17
C ARG A 54 14.27 0.85 4.50
N GLY A 55 13.80 1.87 5.22
CA GLY A 55 14.73 2.79 5.88
C GLY A 55 15.47 2.01 6.96
N GLU A 56 16.78 1.81 6.78
CA GLU A 56 17.67 1.28 7.81
C GLU A 56 18.60 2.40 8.28
N GLY A 57 18.80 2.57 9.59
CA GLY A 57 19.67 3.62 10.15
C GLY A 57 18.90 4.84 10.67
N GLU A 58 19.31 6.06 10.28
CA GLU A 58 18.81 7.32 10.88
C GLU A 58 17.36 7.69 10.48
N ASP A 59 16.80 7.04 9.45
CA ASP A 59 15.39 7.08 9.04
C ASP A 59 14.56 5.93 9.65
N GLU A 60 15.04 5.32 10.74
CA GLU A 60 14.35 4.23 11.44
C GLU A 60 12.91 4.65 11.79
N GLY A 61 11.95 3.96 11.20
CA GLY A 61 10.53 4.19 11.46
C GLY A 61 9.74 4.81 10.31
N ARG A 62 10.32 5.07 9.13
CA ARG A 62 9.54 5.46 7.93
C ARG A 62 9.79 4.51 6.78
N PHE A 63 8.71 4.00 6.22
CA PHE A 63 8.72 3.03 5.13
C PHE A 63 8.07 3.64 3.90
N ARG A 64 8.74 3.53 2.76
CA ARG A 64 8.23 4.02 1.49
C ARG A 64 7.95 2.85 0.56
N LEU A 65 6.70 2.77 0.15
CA LEU A 65 6.17 1.76 -0.75
C LEU A 65 5.86 2.45 -2.07
N ASN A 66 6.60 2.11 -3.12
CA ASN A 66 6.35 2.59 -4.46
C ASN A 66 5.67 1.49 -5.28
N PHE A 67 4.49 1.78 -5.79
CA PHE A 67 3.72 0.91 -6.68
C PHE A 67 3.78 1.49 -8.08
N LEU A 68 4.43 0.80 -9.00
CA LEU A 68 4.55 1.20 -10.39
C LEU A 68 3.62 0.34 -11.24
N TYR A 69 2.81 1.00 -12.08
CA TYR A 69 1.88 0.33 -12.98
C TYR A 69 1.66 1.15 -14.25
N ARG A 70 2.07 0.62 -15.41
CA ARG A 70 1.84 1.22 -16.75
C ARG A 70 2.13 2.73 -16.85
N GLY A 71 3.23 3.19 -16.23
CA GLY A 71 3.62 4.62 -16.23
C GLY A 71 2.96 5.47 -15.15
N ARG A 72 2.11 4.88 -14.31
CA ARG A 72 1.60 5.44 -13.06
C ARG A 72 2.47 4.96 -11.91
N THR A 73 2.69 5.81 -10.93
CA THR A 73 3.50 5.53 -9.75
C THR A 73 2.77 6.06 -8.53
N PHE A 74 2.39 5.16 -7.64
CA PHE A 74 1.81 5.52 -6.35
C PHE A 74 2.85 5.32 -5.27
N ARG A 75 3.19 6.39 -4.56
CA ARG A 75 4.11 6.38 -3.43
C ARG A 75 3.34 6.51 -2.13
N LEU A 76 3.46 5.51 -1.28
CA LEU A 76 2.89 5.50 0.06
C LEU A 76 4.02 5.58 1.09
N THR A 77 3.91 6.51 2.03
CA THR A 77 4.83 6.66 3.16
C THR A 77 4.09 6.31 4.43
N VAL A 78 4.56 5.27 5.13
CA VAL A 78 3.98 4.80 6.40
C VAL A 78 5.02 4.83 7.50
N ASP A 79 4.57 4.89 8.75
CA ASP A 79 5.45 4.80 9.91
C ASP A 79 5.67 3.34 10.35
N GLY A 80 6.47 3.13 11.40
CA GLY A 80 6.78 1.81 11.96
C GLY A 80 5.60 1.04 12.54
N GLU A 81 4.51 1.71 12.94
CA GLU A 81 3.23 1.10 13.32
C GLU A 81 2.31 0.83 12.12
N GLY A 82 2.67 1.29 10.92
CA GLY A 82 1.85 1.16 9.71
C GLY A 82 0.81 2.27 9.53
N ARG A 83 0.88 3.39 10.27
CA ARG A 83 0.02 4.54 9.97
C ARG A 83 0.51 5.25 8.72
N ILE A 84 -0.43 5.69 7.89
CA ILE A 84 -0.13 6.41 6.67
C ILE A 84 0.27 7.84 7.03
N ILE A 85 1.54 8.18 6.82
CA ILE A 85 2.07 9.54 7.01
C ILE A 85 1.74 10.39 5.79
N SER A 86 1.93 9.84 4.58
CA SER A 86 1.70 10.57 3.34
C SER A 86 1.50 9.64 2.15
N GLN A 87 0.77 10.12 1.15
CA GLN A 87 0.54 9.43 -0.10
C GLN A 87 0.72 10.41 -1.26
N ALA A 88 1.41 9.99 -2.31
CA ALA A 88 1.67 10.80 -3.49
C ALA A 88 1.48 9.96 -4.75
N ARG A 89 0.92 10.57 -5.79
CA ARG A 89 0.65 9.92 -7.08
C ARG A 89 1.43 10.66 -8.14
N PHE A 90 2.15 9.92 -8.96
CA PHE A 90 2.96 10.41 -10.05
C PHE A 90 2.60 9.62 -11.30
N GLY A 91 2.78 10.23 -12.47
CA GLY A 91 2.36 9.63 -13.73
C GLY A 91 1.17 10.35 -14.33
N ALA A 92 1.06 10.19 -15.63
CA ALA A 92 0.28 11.06 -16.48
C ALA A 92 -1.22 10.80 -16.25
N ALA A 93 -1.88 11.71 -15.53
CA ALA A 93 -3.16 12.19 -16.04
C ALA A 93 -2.80 13.17 -17.18
N PRO A 94 -3.20 12.82 -18.40
CA PRO A 94 -4.06 13.74 -19.11
C PRO A 94 -5.26 12.97 -19.70
N GLU A 95 -6.43 13.51 -19.38
CA GLU A 95 -7.75 13.40 -20.05
C GLU A 95 -8.24 12.03 -20.58
#